data_AF-X5M914-F1
#
_entry.id   AF-X5M914-F1
#
_cell.length_a   1.000
_cell.length_b   1.000
_cell.length_c   1.000
_cell.angle_alpha   90.00
_cell.angle_beta   90.00
_cell.angle_gamma   90.00
#
_symmetry.space_group_name_H-M   'P 1'
#
loop_
_entity.id
_entity.type
_entity.pdbx_description
1 polymer ?
#
loop_
_entity_poly.entity_id
_entity_poly.type
_entity_poly.pdbx_seq_one_letter_code
_entity_poly.pdbx_strand_id
1 'polypeptide(L)'
;MYVLALVVNVLASLFYMIFAGGSIGQLFLACIQLALFSPCSFLFWFRPVYKAFRNDSSFNFMVFFFVLFFHCIFTFVQTLGLSNYACGWINALDTFNVSVPIALLMLISAITFTVALTGMVTALVKVHRLYRGAGFSIDKARQEFTNGVMSDAGVQRATQAATQAAAGAAFNQATQGRF
;
A
#
# COMPACT_ATOMS: atom_id res chain seq x y z
N MET A 1 -5.93 -10.74 8.03
CA MET A 1 -6.64 -9.89 9.00
C MET A 1 -7.41 -8.76 8.33
N TYR A 2 -6.76 -7.84 7.60
CA TYR A 2 -7.49 -6.72 6.97
C TYR A 2 -8.56 -7.16 5.95
N VAL A 3 -8.28 -8.13 5.08
CA VAL A 3 -9.29 -8.69 4.16
C VAL A 3 -10.48 -9.31 4.91
N LEU A 4 -10.25 -9.94 6.07
CA LEU A 4 -11.33 -10.47 6.90
C LEU A 4 -12.19 -9.32 7.46
N ALA A 5 -11.57 -8.20 7.88
CA ALA A 5 -12.30 -7.01 8.28
C ALA A 5 -13.20 -6.48 7.15
N LEU A 6 -12.71 -6.46 5.91
CA LEU A 6 -13.50 -6.03 4.74
C LEU A 6 -14.68 -6.97 4.46
N VAL A 7 -14.48 -8.29 4.58
CA VAL A 7 -15.58 -9.27 4.41
C VAL A 7 -16.64 -9.08 5.50
N VAL A 8 -16.21 -8.96 6.76
CA VAL A 8 -17.13 -8.69 7.89
C VAL A 8 -17.86 -7.37 7.69
N ASN A 9 -17.19 -6.34 7.15
CA ASN A 9 -17.81 -5.05 6.84
C ASN A 9 -18.87 -5.14 5.73
N VAL A 10 -18.64 -5.95 4.69
CA VAL A 10 -19.65 -6.20 3.64
C VAL A 10 -20.89 -6.87 4.24
N LEU A 11 -20.69 -7.90 5.08
CA LEU A 11 -21.80 -8.58 5.76
C LEU A 11 -22.54 -7.62 6.69
N ALA A 12 -21.83 -6.88 7.54
CA ALA A 12 -22.43 -5.90 8.45
C ALA A 12 -23.21 -4.82 7.69
N SER A 13 -22.66 -4.31 6.58
CA SER A 13 -23.33 -3.32 5.72
C SER A 13 -24.58 -3.89 5.04
N LEU A 14 -24.56 -5.16 4.65
CA LEU A 14 -25.71 -5.85 4.06
C LEU A 14 -26.85 -6.00 5.09
N PHE A 15 -26.53 -6.48 6.28
CA PHE A 15 -27.51 -6.62 7.36
C PHE A 15 -28.04 -5.25 7.83
N TYR A 16 -27.18 -4.23 7.88
CA TYR A 16 -27.58 -2.86 8.19
C TYR A 16 -28.56 -2.29 7.15
N MET A 17 -28.31 -2.53 5.86
CA MET A 17 -29.20 -2.12 4.77
C MET A 17 -30.57 -2.80 4.85
N ILE A 18 -30.63 -4.11 5.07
CA ILE A 18 -31.89 -4.88 5.04
C ILE A 18 -32.74 -4.63 6.29
N PHE A 19 -32.11 -4.56 7.48
CA PHE A 19 -32.83 -4.65 8.76
C PHE A 19 -32.79 -3.37 9.61
N ALA A 20 -31.99 -2.36 9.24
CA ALA A 20 -31.82 -1.15 10.05
C ALA A 20 -31.83 0.14 9.21
N GLY A 21 -32.28 0.08 7.94
CA GLY A 21 -32.43 1.25 7.08
C GLY A 21 -31.11 1.83 6.55
N GLY A 22 -30.03 1.04 6.54
CA GLY A 22 -28.74 1.45 6.02
C GLY A 22 -28.76 1.81 4.53
N SER A 23 -27.90 2.75 4.13
CA SER A 23 -27.81 3.20 2.74
C SER A 23 -27.23 2.11 1.84
N ILE A 24 -27.79 1.94 0.63
CA ILE A 24 -27.20 1.12 -0.45
C ILE A 24 -25.77 1.55 -0.77
N GLY A 25 -25.46 2.85 -0.61
CA GLY A 25 -24.13 3.39 -0.84
C GLY A 25 -23.08 2.75 0.07
N GLN A 26 -23.41 2.44 1.32
CA GLN A 26 -22.51 1.75 2.26
C GLN A 26 -22.13 0.36 1.78
N LEU A 27 -23.13 -0.43 1.35
CA LEU A 27 -22.90 -1.78 0.86
C LEU A 27 -22.06 -1.76 -0.42
N PHE A 28 -22.40 -0.89 -1.37
CA PHE A 28 -21.67 -0.79 -2.63
C PHE A 28 -20.21 -0.37 -2.40
N LEU A 29 -20.01 0.61 -1.52
CA LEU A 29 -18.68 1.03 -1.13
C LEU A 29 -17.92 -0.09 -0.41
N ALA A 30 -18.56 -0.86 0.47
CA ALA A 30 -17.93 -2.02 1.12
C ALA A 30 -17.48 -3.09 0.11
N CYS A 31 -18.26 -3.35 -0.94
CA CYS A 31 -17.90 -4.25 -2.03
C CYS A 31 -16.70 -3.72 -2.85
N ILE A 32 -16.69 -2.43 -3.19
CA ILE A 32 -15.54 -1.81 -3.86
C ILE A 32 -14.30 -1.90 -3.00
N GLN A 33 -14.42 -1.61 -1.70
CA GLN A 33 -13.32 -1.70 -0.75
C GLN A 33 -12.77 -3.12 -0.69
N LEU A 34 -13.62 -4.15 -0.65
CA LEU A 34 -13.19 -5.54 -0.68
C LEU A 34 -12.44 -5.87 -1.98
N ALA A 35 -12.99 -5.48 -3.14
CA ALA A 35 -12.43 -5.80 -4.45
C ALA A 35 -11.12 -5.06 -4.75
N LEU A 36 -11.03 -3.78 -4.38
CA LEU A 36 -9.87 -2.93 -4.65
C LEU A 36 -8.79 -3.13 -3.60
N PHE A 37 -9.15 -3.13 -2.31
CA PHE A 37 -8.16 -3.19 -1.25
C PHE A 37 -7.61 -4.59 -1.01
N SER A 38 -8.29 -5.67 -1.37
CA SER A 38 -7.72 -7.03 -1.26
C SER A 38 -6.45 -7.24 -2.12
N PRO A 39 -6.46 -6.97 -3.44
CA PRO A 39 -5.25 -7.10 -4.26
C PRO A 39 -4.23 -6.00 -3.95
N CYS A 40 -4.67 -4.78 -3.65
CA CYS A 40 -3.82 -3.65 -3.27
C CYS A 40 -3.01 -3.96 -2.00
N SER A 41 -3.65 -4.48 -0.95
CA SER A 41 -2.95 -4.85 0.29
C SER A 41 -1.88 -5.92 0.06
N PHE A 42 -2.16 -6.91 -0.80
CA PHE A 42 -1.19 -7.95 -1.12
C PHE A 42 -0.02 -7.41 -1.96
N LEU A 43 -0.30 -6.63 -2.99
CA LEU A 43 0.72 -6.08 -3.89
C LEU A 43 1.61 -5.04 -3.22
N PHE A 44 1.08 -4.22 -2.31
CA PHE A 44 1.83 -3.11 -1.72
C PHE A 44 2.49 -3.41 -0.38
N TRP A 45 2.03 -4.43 0.37
CA TRP A 45 2.74 -4.89 1.57
C TRP A 45 3.69 -6.04 1.25
N PHE A 46 3.17 -7.15 0.70
CA PHE A 46 3.91 -8.40 0.69
C PHE A 46 5.07 -8.39 -0.30
N ARG A 47 4.85 -7.86 -1.49
CA ARG A 47 5.92 -7.79 -2.50
C ARG A 47 7.06 -6.87 -2.09
N PRO A 48 6.83 -5.61 -1.67
CA PRO A 48 7.91 -4.72 -1.28
C PRO A 48 8.66 -5.21 -0.06
N VAL A 49 7.98 -5.70 0.99
CA VAL A 49 8.67 -6.22 2.18
C VAL A 49 9.46 -7.49 1.87
N TYR A 50 8.90 -8.42 1.06
CA TYR A 50 9.63 -9.62 0.65
C TYR A 50 10.89 -9.25 -0.15
N LYS A 51 10.77 -8.31 -1.10
CA LYS A 51 11.90 -7.85 -1.91
C LYS A 51 12.92 -7.06 -1.07
N ALA A 52 12.47 -6.31 -0.07
CA ALA A 52 13.32 -5.57 0.85
C ALA A 52 14.19 -6.51 1.71
N PHE A 53 13.59 -7.56 2.30
CA PHE A 53 14.34 -8.53 3.10
C PHE A 53 15.19 -9.49 2.25
N ARG A 54 14.75 -9.86 1.04
CA ARG A 54 15.50 -10.79 0.19
C ARG A 54 16.73 -10.13 -0.45
N ASN A 55 16.61 -8.87 -0.86
CA ASN A 55 17.66 -8.16 -1.59
C ASN A 55 18.36 -7.09 -0.75
N ASP A 56 18.11 -7.04 0.57
CA ASP A 56 18.61 -6.00 1.47
C ASP A 56 18.45 -4.58 0.90
N SER A 57 17.30 -4.31 0.27
CA SER A 57 17.10 -3.09 -0.49
C SER A 57 16.44 -2.00 0.34
N SER A 58 17.21 -0.95 0.62
CA SER A 58 16.81 0.27 1.32
C SER A 58 15.62 0.97 0.65
N PHE A 59 15.59 0.97 -0.69
CA PHE A 59 14.55 1.62 -1.48
C PHE A 59 13.18 0.94 -1.31
N ASN A 60 13.15 -0.40 -1.32
CA ASN A 60 11.91 -1.15 -1.12
C ASN A 60 11.36 -0.98 0.31
N PHE A 61 12.21 -0.80 1.32
CA PHE A 61 11.78 -0.41 2.67
C PHE A 61 11.10 0.97 2.70
N MET A 62 11.62 1.96 1.97
CA MET A 62 11.04 3.31 1.93
C MET A 62 9.64 3.31 1.29
N VAL A 63 9.47 2.60 0.18
CA VAL A 63 8.16 2.42 -0.48
C VAL A 63 7.19 1.69 0.45
N PHE A 64 7.65 0.65 1.14
CA PHE A 64 6.83 -0.07 2.13
C PHE A 64 6.29 0.87 3.23
N PHE A 65 7.15 1.67 3.86
CA PHE A 65 6.70 2.61 4.91
C PHE A 65 5.72 3.65 4.38
N PHE A 66 6.00 4.21 3.21
CA PHE A 66 5.15 5.22 2.60
C PHE A 66 3.74 4.66 2.32
N VAL A 67 3.65 3.51 1.65
CA VAL A 67 2.35 2.94 1.30
C VAL A 67 1.61 2.44 2.56
N LEU A 68 2.31 1.81 3.49
CA LEU A 68 1.72 1.33 4.74
C LEU A 68 1.18 2.49 5.60
N PHE A 69 1.85 3.64 5.60
CA PHE A 69 1.40 4.82 6.33
C PHE A 69 0.04 5.34 5.82
N PHE A 70 -0.11 5.52 4.52
CA PHE A 70 -1.42 5.90 3.95
C PHE A 70 -2.48 4.83 4.19
N HIS A 71 -2.11 3.56 4.06
CA HIS A 71 -3.04 2.45 4.32
C HIS A 71 -3.52 2.42 5.79
N CYS A 72 -2.66 2.78 6.74
CA CYS A 72 -3.06 3.00 8.14
C CYS A 72 -4.07 4.13 8.28
N ILE A 73 -3.88 5.26 7.59
CA ILE A 73 -4.84 6.38 7.61
C ILE A 73 -6.20 5.93 7.05
N PHE A 74 -6.23 5.24 5.92
CA PHE A 74 -7.47 4.71 5.34
C PHE A 74 -8.18 3.74 6.30
N THR A 75 -7.44 2.80 6.88
CA THR A 75 -8.00 1.84 7.86
C THR A 75 -8.49 2.55 9.12
N PHE A 76 -7.83 3.62 9.55
CA PHE A 76 -8.27 4.43 10.69
C PHE A 76 -9.60 5.13 10.41
N VAL A 77 -9.77 5.72 9.22
CA VAL A 77 -11.05 6.32 8.80
C VAL A 77 -12.17 5.27 8.75
N GLN A 78 -11.89 4.07 8.22
CA GLN A 78 -12.84 2.95 8.23
C GLN A 78 -13.19 2.50 9.65
N THR A 79 -12.22 2.48 10.55
CA THR A 79 -12.42 2.10 11.96
C THR A 79 -13.35 3.09 12.67
N LEU A 80 -13.19 4.39 12.41
CA LEU A 80 -14.09 5.41 12.95
C LEU A 80 -15.49 5.33 12.35
N GLY A 81 -15.59 5.01 11.05
CA GLY A 81 -16.88 4.92 10.35
C GLY A 81 -17.49 6.29 10.03
N LEU A 82 -16.65 7.32 9.85
CA LEU A 82 -17.10 8.67 9.49
C LEU A 82 -17.83 8.65 8.13
N SER A 83 -18.98 9.34 8.07
CA SER A 83 -19.71 9.61 6.83
C SER A 83 -20.09 8.37 6.00
N ASN A 84 -20.61 7.32 6.64
CA ASN A 84 -21.14 6.12 5.95
C ASN A 84 -20.08 5.38 5.08
N TYR A 85 -18.79 5.53 5.39
CA TYR A 85 -17.70 4.94 4.60
C TYR A 85 -17.50 3.44 4.88
N ALA A 86 -17.70 3.03 6.14
CA ALA A 86 -17.63 1.65 6.61
C ALA A 86 -18.46 1.49 7.89
N CYS A 87 -18.81 0.26 8.27
CA CYS A 87 -19.35 -0.09 9.59
C CYS A 87 -18.23 -0.01 10.65
N GLY A 88 -18.00 1.20 11.15
CA GLY A 88 -17.03 1.53 12.19
C GLY A 88 -17.69 1.83 13.54
N TRP A 89 -16.95 2.44 14.46
CA TRP A 89 -17.45 2.67 15.82
C TRP A 89 -18.63 3.64 15.88
N ILE A 90 -18.58 4.75 15.13
CA ILE A 90 -19.60 5.82 15.25
C ILE A 90 -20.97 5.31 14.78
N ASN A 91 -21.05 4.73 13.58
CA ASN A 91 -22.31 4.24 13.05
C ASN A 91 -22.81 2.96 13.76
N ALA A 92 -21.92 2.13 14.32
CA ALA A 92 -22.34 1.03 15.17
C ALA A 92 -23.06 1.54 16.44
N LEU A 93 -22.53 2.60 17.07
CA LEU A 93 -23.14 3.23 18.24
C LEU A 93 -24.49 3.87 17.92
N ASP A 94 -24.61 4.58 16.80
CA ASP A 94 -25.89 5.18 16.37
C ASP A 94 -26.98 4.12 16.12
N THR A 95 -26.59 2.96 15.59
CA THR A 95 -27.50 1.85 15.24
C THR A 95 -28.12 1.17 16.46
N PHE A 96 -27.57 1.33 17.68
CA PHE A 96 -28.19 0.79 18.90
C PHE A 96 -29.57 1.37 19.17
N ASN A 97 -29.85 2.59 18.70
CA ASN A 97 -31.17 3.22 18.84
C ASN A 97 -32.21 2.66 17.85
N VAL A 98 -31.77 1.89 16.84
CA VAL A 98 -32.63 1.31 15.81
C VAL A 98 -32.83 -0.18 16.06
N SER A 99 -31.74 -0.95 16.13
CA SER A 99 -31.79 -2.39 16.37
C SER A 99 -30.51 -2.91 17.01
N VAL A 100 -30.65 -3.40 18.25
CA VAL A 100 -29.56 -4.02 19.02
C VAL A 100 -28.82 -5.14 18.27
N PRO A 101 -29.48 -6.11 17.60
CA PRO A 101 -28.75 -7.20 16.96
C PRO A 101 -27.86 -6.74 15.79
N ILE A 102 -28.30 -5.73 15.04
CA ILE A 102 -27.53 -5.18 13.91
C ILE A 102 -26.38 -4.33 14.42
N ALA A 103 -26.61 -3.54 15.48
CA ALA A 103 -25.56 -2.77 16.13
C ALA A 103 -24.42 -3.67 16.63
N LEU A 104 -24.73 -4.85 17.20
CA LEU A 104 -23.72 -5.83 17.61
C LEU A 104 -22.91 -6.36 16.41
N LEU A 105 -23.55 -6.65 15.26
CA LEU A 105 -22.84 -7.06 14.05
C LEU A 105 -21.90 -5.97 13.53
N MET A 106 -22.34 -4.72 13.53
CA MET A 106 -21.49 -3.58 13.15
C MET A 106 -20.34 -3.36 14.13
N LEU A 107 -20.55 -3.63 15.42
CA LEU A 107 -19.50 -3.55 16.44
C LEU A 107 -18.42 -4.62 16.23
N ILE A 108 -18.78 -5.82 15.79
CA ILE A 108 -17.81 -6.86 15.37
C ILE A 108 -16.96 -6.36 14.19
N SER A 109 -17.57 -5.71 13.20
CA SER A 109 -16.85 -5.07 12.09
C SER A 109 -15.86 -4.01 12.60
N ALA A 110 -16.30 -3.11 13.48
CA ALA A 110 -15.47 -2.07 14.08
C ALA A 110 -14.27 -2.62 14.87
N ILE A 111 -14.49 -3.68 15.67
CA ILE A 111 -13.41 -4.38 16.40
C ILE A 111 -12.42 -4.98 15.40
N THR A 112 -12.91 -5.64 14.36
CA THR A 112 -12.02 -6.30 13.38
C THR A 112 -11.17 -5.28 12.62
N PHE A 113 -11.72 -4.11 12.27
CA PHE A 113 -10.93 -3.01 11.71
C PHE A 113 -9.91 -2.44 12.71
N THR A 114 -10.27 -2.33 14.00
CA THR A 114 -9.34 -1.89 15.05
C THR A 114 -8.16 -2.85 15.20
N VAL A 115 -8.42 -4.17 15.17
CA VAL A 115 -7.38 -5.21 15.19
C VAL A 115 -6.51 -5.13 13.94
N ALA A 116 -7.12 -4.93 12.76
CA ALA A 116 -6.37 -4.78 11.51
C ALA A 116 -5.45 -3.54 11.53
N LEU A 117 -5.95 -2.39 12.00
CA LEU A 117 -5.17 -1.17 12.16
C LEU A 117 -4.00 -1.39 13.12
N THR A 118 -4.26 -2.01 14.27
CA THR A 118 -3.22 -2.34 15.26
C THR A 118 -2.15 -3.25 14.65
N GLY A 119 -2.56 -4.25 13.87
CA GLY A 119 -1.64 -5.12 13.13
C GLY A 119 -0.75 -4.35 12.14
N MET A 120 -1.30 -3.38 11.43
CA MET A 120 -0.53 -2.55 10.50
C MET A 120 0.44 -1.63 11.22
N VAL A 121 0.01 -0.96 12.29
CA VAL A 121 0.87 -0.08 13.10
C VAL A 121 2.02 -0.87 13.74
N THR A 122 1.73 -2.05 14.29
CA THR A 122 2.78 -2.90 14.88
C THR A 122 3.79 -3.38 13.85
N ALA A 123 3.36 -3.70 12.63
CA ALA A 123 4.28 -4.03 11.54
C ALA A 123 5.13 -2.83 11.11
N LEU A 124 4.52 -1.64 11.00
CA LEU A 124 5.24 -0.40 10.70
C LEU A 124 6.35 -0.15 11.73
N VAL A 125 6.02 -0.23 13.03
CA VAL A 125 7.00 -0.04 14.11
C VAL A 125 8.09 -1.11 14.10
N LYS A 126 7.76 -2.39 13.90
CA LYS A 126 8.74 -3.48 13.86
C LYS A 126 9.71 -3.33 12.69
N VAL A 127 9.19 -3.09 11.49
CA VAL A 127 10.02 -2.92 10.29
C VAL A 127 10.84 -1.63 10.40
N HIS A 128 10.28 -0.56 10.96
CA HIS A 128 11.01 0.69 11.18
C HIS A 128 12.15 0.53 12.20
N ARG A 129 11.94 -0.24 13.28
CA ARG A 129 13.00 -0.59 14.23
C ARG A 129 14.11 -1.41 13.57
N LEU A 130 13.75 -2.39 12.73
CA LEU A 130 14.74 -3.18 11.97
C LEU A 130 15.52 -2.30 10.98
N TYR A 131 14.83 -1.47 10.21
CA TYR A 131 15.44 -0.52 9.28
C TYR A 131 16.44 0.42 9.99
N ARG A 132 16.05 0.98 11.13
CA ARG A 132 16.88 1.92 11.89
C ARG A 132 18.03 1.25 12.66
N GLY A 133 17.87 -0.02 13.06
CA GLY A 133 18.92 -0.81 13.70
C GLY A 133 19.94 -1.40 12.73
N ALA A 134 19.57 -1.61 11.46
CA ALA A 134 20.43 -2.19 10.43
C ALA A 134 21.24 -1.15 9.64
N GLY A 135 21.24 0.13 10.05
CA GLY A 135 22.02 1.19 9.39
C GLY A 135 21.51 1.55 7.98
N PHE A 136 20.30 1.14 7.63
CA PHE A 136 19.66 1.53 6.37
C PHE A 136 19.26 3.02 6.44
N SER A 137 19.69 3.81 5.44
CA SER A 137 19.45 5.25 5.37
C SER A 137 18.78 5.66 4.06
N ILE A 138 18.17 6.85 4.05
CA ILE A 138 17.61 7.45 2.84
C ILE A 138 18.74 7.71 1.81
N ASP A 139 19.96 8.01 2.26
CA ASP A 139 21.10 8.20 1.37
C ASP A 139 21.54 6.90 0.69
N LYS A 140 21.48 5.76 1.41
CA LYS A 140 21.70 4.44 0.83
C LYS A 140 20.58 4.06 -0.14
N ALA A 141 19.33 4.43 0.16
CA ALA A 141 18.20 4.26 -0.77
C ALA A 141 18.35 5.10 -2.05
N ARG A 142 18.90 6.32 -1.94
CA ARG A 142 19.25 7.16 -3.11
C ARG A 142 20.34 6.51 -3.95
N GLN A 143 21.41 6.01 -3.34
CA GLN A 143 22.46 5.29 -4.05
C GLN A 143 21.94 4.03 -4.76
N GLU A 144 21.10 3.23 -4.11
CA GLU A 144 20.47 2.06 -4.74
C GLU A 144 19.57 2.44 -5.92
N PHE A 145 18.80 3.53 -5.81
CA PHE A 145 17.94 4.01 -6.90
C PHE A 145 18.77 4.54 -8.08
N THR A 146 19.79 5.36 -7.83
CA THR A 146 20.68 5.90 -8.88
C THR A 146 21.46 4.78 -9.56
N ASN A 147 22.02 3.85 -8.80
CA ASN A 147 22.74 2.70 -9.36
C ASN A 147 21.80 1.77 -10.14
N GLY A 148 20.56 1.58 -9.66
CA GLY A 148 19.53 0.80 -10.36
C GLY A 148 19.11 1.41 -11.70
N VAL A 149 18.93 2.73 -11.76
CA VAL A 149 18.61 3.44 -13.02
C VAL A 149 19.81 3.41 -13.98
N MET A 150 21.04 3.53 -13.48
CA MET A 150 22.25 3.43 -14.32
C MET A 150 22.53 2.02 -14.84
N SER A 151 22.08 0.98 -14.12
CA SER A 151 22.23 -0.43 -14.53
C SER A 151 21.05 -0.96 -15.36
N ASP A 152 20.04 -0.12 -15.61
CA ASP A 152 18.90 -0.49 -16.44
C ASP A 152 19.34 -0.69 -17.91
N ALA A 153 18.92 -1.81 -18.50
CA ALA A 153 19.35 -2.23 -19.83
C ALA A 153 19.01 -1.19 -20.92
N GLY A 154 18.00 -0.34 -20.67
CA GLY A 154 17.66 0.80 -21.54
C GLY A 154 18.71 1.90 -21.52
N VAL A 155 19.23 2.25 -20.34
CA VAL A 155 20.33 3.23 -20.20
C VAL A 155 21.61 2.63 -20.76
N GLN A 156 21.91 1.36 -20.49
CA GLN A 156 23.06 0.69 -21.08
C GLN A 156 22.98 0.58 -22.61
N ARG A 157 21.80 0.31 -23.19
CA ARG A 157 21.60 0.33 -24.65
C ARG A 157 21.69 1.73 -25.23
N ALA A 158 21.15 2.75 -24.56
CA ALA A 158 21.25 4.14 -24.99
C ALA A 158 22.70 4.63 -24.93
N THR A 159 23.43 4.28 -23.87
CA THR A 159 24.86 4.55 -23.74
C THR A 159 25.66 3.76 -24.76
N GLN A 160 25.39 2.48 -25.02
CA GLN A 160 26.06 1.71 -26.07
C GLN A 160 25.77 2.28 -27.47
N ALA A 161 24.54 2.69 -27.76
CA ALA A 161 24.17 3.32 -29.02
C ALA A 161 24.85 4.69 -29.19
N ALA A 162 24.91 5.50 -28.13
CA ALA A 162 25.61 6.78 -28.13
C ALA A 162 27.12 6.60 -28.29
N THR A 163 27.72 5.63 -27.61
CA THR A 163 29.15 5.30 -27.74
C THR A 163 29.48 4.77 -29.14
N GLN A 164 28.63 3.94 -29.74
CA GLN A 164 28.80 3.50 -31.13
C GLN A 164 28.66 4.66 -32.13
N ALA A 165 27.69 5.57 -31.93
CA ALA A 165 27.52 6.76 -32.77
C ALA A 165 28.72 7.72 -32.65
N ALA A 166 29.24 7.92 -31.44
CA ALA A 166 30.43 8.75 -31.19
C ALA A 166 31.70 8.11 -31.76
N ALA A 167 31.86 6.79 -31.65
CA ALA A 167 32.98 6.06 -32.25
C ALA A 167 32.94 6.13 -33.80
N GLY A 168 31.75 6.06 -34.40
CA GLY A 168 31.56 6.26 -35.85
C GLY A 168 31.88 7.69 -36.30
N ALA A 169 31.51 8.70 -35.51
CA ALA A 169 31.84 10.10 -35.78
C ALA A 169 33.35 10.38 -35.64
N ALA A 170 34.00 9.83 -34.61
CA ALA A 170 35.44 9.94 -34.40
C ALA A 170 36.25 9.18 -35.46
N PHE A 171 35.76 8.01 -35.92
CA PHE A 171 36.36 7.28 -37.03
C PHE A 171 36.28 8.08 -38.34
N ASN A 172 35.13 8.68 -38.65
CA ASN A 172 34.98 9.57 -39.81
C ASN A 172 35.89 10.81 -39.74
N GLN A 173 36.05 11.43 -38.55
CA GLN A 173 37.00 12.54 -38.36
C GLN A 173 38.46 12.11 -38.48
N ALA A 174 38.84 10.95 -37.93
CA ALA A 174 40.20 10.41 -38.04
C ALA A 174 40.57 10.02 -39.49
N THR A 175 39.56 9.68 -40.31
CA THR A 175 39.76 9.32 -41.72
C THR A 175 39.87 10.56 -42.62
N GLN A 176 39.25 11.68 -42.24
CA GLN A 176 39.39 12.97 -42.94
C GLN A 176 40.69 13.72 -42.63
N GLY A 177 41.40 13.42 -41.53
CA GLY A 177 42.67 14.06 -41.17
C GLY A 177 43.94 13.42 -41.78
N ARG A 178 43.81 12.46 -42.71
CA ARG A 178 44.93 11.71 -43.33
C ARG A 178 45.15 12.00 -44.82
N PHE A 179 44.70 13.14 -45.32
CA PHE A 179 45.03 13.66 -46.65
C PHE A 179 45.71 15.02 -46.57
#